data_AF-A0A968FWA3-F1
#
_entry.id   AF-A0A968FWA3-F1
#
_cell.length_a   1.000
_cell.length_b   1.000
_cell.length_c   1.000
_cell.angle_alpha   90.00
_cell.angle_beta   90.00
_cell.angle_gamma   90.00
#
_symmetry.space_group_name_H-M   'P 1'
#
loop_
_entity.id
_entity.type
_entity.pdbx_description
1 polymer ?
#
loop_
_entity_poly.entity_id
_entity_poly.type
_entity_poly.pdbx_seq_one_letter_code
_entity_poly.pdbx_strand_id
1 'polypeptide(L)'
;LARHAPHLQPPPDPVRQDLQETGREVGVLARDLFPEGFALAVGESRRESLLQKTREALRSGAGTLYEPAFESNGAWFRADILHRGKNG
;
A
#
# COMPACT_ATOMS: atom_id res chain seq x y z
N LEU A 1 -17.36 13.44 4.37
CA LEU A 1 -18.00 14.78 4.29
C LEU A 1 -17.12 15.84 3.62
N ALA A 2 -15.79 15.88 3.79
CA ALA A 2 -14.90 16.83 3.09
C ALA A 2 -14.54 16.48 1.62
N ARG A 3 -14.92 15.29 1.12
CA ARG A 3 -14.55 14.82 -0.23
C ARG A 3 -15.18 15.62 -1.38
N HIS A 4 -16.19 16.47 -1.10
CA HIS A 4 -16.97 17.19 -2.11
C HIS A 4 -16.85 18.73 -2.03
N ALA A 5 -16.03 19.26 -1.13
CA ALA A 5 -15.82 20.70 -0.97
C ALA A 5 -14.33 21.00 -0.68
N PRO A 6 -13.46 21.02 -1.72
CA PRO A 6 -12.02 21.19 -1.54
C PRO A 6 -11.64 22.50 -0.83
N HIS A 7 -12.46 23.55 -0.97
CA HIS A 7 -12.28 24.84 -0.31
C HIS A 7 -12.55 24.82 1.21
N LEU A 8 -13.12 23.73 1.75
CA LEU A 8 -13.33 23.52 3.19
C LEU A 8 -12.23 22.65 3.81
N GLN A 9 -11.22 22.25 3.05
CA GLN A 9 -10.10 21.53 3.61
C GLN A 9 -9.26 22.51 4.44
N PRO A 10 -9.08 22.26 5.75
CA PRO A 10 -8.14 23.04 6.53
C PRO A 10 -6.75 22.93 5.89
N PRO A 11 -5.90 23.97 6.02
CA PRO A 11 -4.52 23.87 5.59
C PRO A 11 -3.87 22.63 6.22
N PRO A 12 -2.90 22.01 5.52
CA PRO A 12 -2.26 20.80 6.02
C PRO A 12 -1.67 21.06 7.41
N ASP A 13 -2.04 20.22 8.36
CA ASP A 13 -1.43 20.21 9.68
C ASP A 13 0.05 19.81 9.52
N PRO A 14 1.02 20.65 9.92
CA PRO A 14 2.45 20.37 9.75
C PRO A 14 2.86 19.02 10.34
N VAL A 15 2.26 18.62 11.47
CA VAL A 15 2.53 17.31 12.11
C VAL A 15 2.04 16.17 11.22
N ARG A 16 0.89 16.33 10.56
CA ARG A 16 0.36 15.34 9.62
C ARG A 16 1.17 15.28 8.32
N GLN A 17 1.74 16.40 7.87
CA GLN A 17 2.62 16.40 6.71
C GLN A 17 3.92 15.66 7.00
N ASP A 18 4.53 15.93 8.16
CA ASP A 18 5.77 15.27 8.59
C ASP A 18 5.60 13.74 8.73
N LEU A 19 4.47 13.30 9.28
CA LEU A 19 4.14 11.88 9.37
C LEU A 19 3.96 11.21 8.00
N GLN A 20 3.33 11.91 7.05
CA GLN A 20 3.17 11.41 5.67
C GLN A 20 4.52 11.31 4.96
N GLU A 21 5.38 12.30 5.15
CA GLU A 21 6.71 12.33 4.55
C GLU A 21 7.60 11.21 5.10
N THR A 22 7.58 11.01 6.42
CA THR A 22 8.27 9.88 7.07
C THR A 22 7.76 8.54 6.51
N GLY A 23 6.46 8.39 6.33
CA GLY A 23 5.88 7.18 5.70
C GLY A 23 6.36 6.98 4.25
N ARG A 24 6.50 8.07 3.49
CA ARG A 24 7.05 8.05 2.13
C ARG A 24 8.50 7.58 2.12
N GLU A 25 9.33 8.08 3.04
CA GLU A 25 10.74 7.69 3.16
C GLU A 25 10.89 6.20 3.50
N VAL A 26 10.10 5.70 4.45
CA VAL A 26 10.08 4.26 4.79
C VAL A 26 9.68 3.43 3.57
N GLY A 27 8.68 3.87 2.80
CA GLY A 27 8.28 3.21 1.56
C GLY A 27 9.37 3.19 0.48
N VAL A 28 10.18 4.25 0.39
CA VAL A 28 11.36 4.29 -0.51
C VAL A 28 12.42 3.31 -0.04
N LEU A 29 12.79 3.34 1.24
CA LEU A 29 13.80 2.43 1.80
C LEU A 29 13.40 0.96 1.64
N ALA A 30 12.12 0.65 1.81
CA ALA A 30 11.59 -0.69 1.61
C ALA A 30 11.77 -1.19 0.16
N ARG A 31 11.78 -0.28 -0.83
CA ARG A 31 12.07 -0.58 -2.24
C ARG A 31 13.55 -0.84 -2.49
N ASP A 32 14.43 -0.14 -1.77
CA ASP A 32 15.87 -0.41 -1.83
C ASP A 32 16.22 -1.79 -1.24
N LEU A 33 15.49 -2.23 -0.20
CA LEU A 33 15.68 -3.53 0.43
C LEU A 33 15.18 -4.71 -0.44
N PHE A 34 14.15 -4.50 -1.25
CA PHE A 34 13.60 -5.52 -2.15
C PHE A 34 13.34 -4.95 -3.54
N PRO A 35 14.40 -4.71 -4.33
CA PRO A 35 14.30 -4.03 -5.63
C PRO A 35 13.41 -4.77 -6.64
N GLU A 36 13.28 -6.09 -6.50
CA GLU A 36 12.42 -6.94 -7.34
C GLU A 36 10.94 -6.95 -6.88
N GLY A 37 10.58 -6.15 -5.88
CA GLY A 37 9.23 -6.15 -5.31
C GLY A 37 8.20 -5.50 -6.23
N PHE A 38 6.99 -6.08 -6.25
CA PHE A 38 5.90 -5.61 -7.10
C PHE A 38 4.99 -4.63 -6.37
N ALA A 39 4.82 -3.41 -6.91
CA ALA A 39 3.91 -2.42 -6.37
C ALA A 39 2.52 -2.55 -7.00
N LEU A 40 1.49 -2.77 -6.18
CA LEU A 40 0.13 -3.13 -6.63
C LEU A 40 -0.73 -1.95 -7.14
N ALA A 41 -0.09 -0.78 -7.31
CA ALA A 41 -0.51 0.47 -7.95
C ALA A 41 -0.66 1.63 -6.95
N VAL A 42 0.15 2.66 -7.18
CA VAL A 42 0.02 3.97 -6.53
C VAL A 42 -1.27 4.62 -7.04
N GLY A 43 -2.22 4.90 -6.13
CA GLY A 43 -3.47 5.62 -6.44
C GLY A 43 -4.68 4.76 -6.78
N GLU A 44 -4.55 3.43 -6.85
CA GLU A 44 -5.70 2.53 -6.94
C GLU A 44 -6.27 2.31 -5.53
N SER A 45 -7.56 2.61 -5.34
CA SER A 45 -8.25 2.42 -4.04
C SER A 45 -9.44 1.46 -4.14
N ARG A 46 -9.75 0.96 -5.34
CA ARG A 46 -10.85 0.01 -5.51
C ARG A 46 -10.43 -1.35 -4.97
N ARG A 47 -11.07 -1.74 -3.86
CA ARG A 47 -10.88 -3.01 -3.15
C ARG A 47 -10.75 -4.22 -4.08
N GLU A 48 -11.70 -4.42 -4.99
CA GLU A 48 -11.72 -5.57 -5.91
C GLU A 48 -10.48 -5.62 -6.81
N SER A 49 -10.06 -4.47 -7.35
CA SER A 49 -8.88 -4.32 -8.20
C SER A 49 -7.61 -4.70 -7.41
N LEU A 50 -7.48 -4.21 -6.18
CA LEU A 50 -6.33 -4.52 -5.32
C LEU A 50 -6.28 -6.01 -4.94
N LEU A 51 -7.42 -6.60 -4.58
CA LEU A 51 -7.49 -8.04 -4.26
C LEU A 51 -7.15 -8.92 -5.46
N GLN A 52 -7.61 -8.54 -6.66
CA GLN A 52 -7.29 -9.24 -7.90
C GLN A 52 -5.80 -9.15 -8.21
N LYS A 53 -5.23 -7.95 -8.25
CA LYS A 53 -3.82 -7.74 -8.54
C LYS A 53 -2.92 -8.45 -7.52
N THR A 54 -3.27 -8.41 -6.23
CA THR A 54 -2.51 -9.11 -5.19
C THR A 54 -2.47 -10.61 -5.48
N ARG A 55 -3.60 -11.19 -5.89
CA ARG A 55 -3.71 -12.61 -6.23
C ARG A 55 -2.91 -12.97 -7.48
N GLU A 56 -2.93 -12.13 -8.50
CA GLU A 56 -2.15 -12.30 -9.73
C GLU A 56 -0.64 -12.22 -9.45
N ALA A 57 -0.20 -11.28 -8.62
CA ALA A 57 1.19 -11.14 -8.22
C ALA A 57 1.66 -12.35 -7.37
N LEU A 58 0.84 -12.85 -6.45
CA LEU A 58 1.15 -14.07 -5.72
C LEU A 58 1.21 -15.31 -6.64
N ARG A 59 0.29 -15.43 -7.60
CA ARG A 59 0.26 -16.54 -8.57
C ARG A 59 1.44 -16.53 -9.52
N SER A 60 1.96 -15.37 -9.88
CA SER A 60 3.18 -15.22 -10.69
C SER A 60 4.47 -15.45 -9.90
N GLY A 61 4.38 -15.71 -8.59
CA GLY A 61 5.52 -16.06 -7.76
C GLY A 61 6.29 -14.85 -7.22
N ALA A 62 5.67 -13.67 -7.17
CA ALA A 62 6.30 -12.48 -6.60
C ALA A 62 6.81 -12.75 -5.17
N GLY A 63 8.09 -12.47 -4.92
CA GLY A 63 8.73 -12.64 -3.62
C GLY A 63 8.44 -11.49 -2.64
N THR A 64 8.21 -10.29 -3.16
CA THR A 64 7.84 -9.10 -2.38
C THR A 64 6.70 -8.35 -3.06
N LEU A 65 5.72 -7.91 -2.27
CA LEU A 65 4.61 -7.06 -2.69
C LEU A 65 4.56 -5.80 -1.85
N TYR A 66 4.44 -4.64 -2.49
CA TYR A 66 4.17 -3.38 -1.81
C TYR A 66 2.67 -3.08 -1.85
N GLU A 67 2.16 -2.70 -0.69
CA GLU A 67 0.76 -2.38 -0.45
C GLU A 67 -0.28 -3.47 -0.84
N PRO A 68 -0.01 -4.78 -0.61
CA PRO A 68 -0.95 -5.83 -0.97
C PRO A 68 -2.25 -5.77 -0.17
N ALA A 69 -3.33 -6.25 -0.78
CA ALA A 69 -4.64 -6.33 -0.17
C ALA A 69 -5.09 -7.78 -0.02
N PHE A 70 -5.73 -8.07 1.11
CA PHE A 70 -6.25 -9.39 1.45
C PHE A 70 -7.67 -9.27 1.98
N GLU A 71 -8.40 -10.37 1.88
CA GLU A 71 -9.72 -10.52 2.45
C GLU A 71 -9.82 -11.89 3.12
N SER A 72 -10.41 -11.91 4.32
CA SER A 72 -10.72 -13.12 5.05
C SER A 72 -11.90 -12.87 5.99
N ASN A 73 -12.86 -13.80 6.03
CA ASN A 73 -14.04 -13.72 6.90
C ASN A 73 -14.80 -12.38 6.84
N GLY A 74 -14.92 -11.79 5.64
CA GLY A 74 -15.60 -10.51 5.41
C GLY A 74 -14.81 -9.27 5.83
N ALA A 75 -13.66 -9.43 6.50
CA ALA A 75 -12.71 -8.36 6.77
C ALA A 75 -11.70 -8.24 5.63
N TRP A 76 -11.31 -7.01 5.31
CA TRP A 76 -10.23 -6.75 4.35
C TRP A 76 -9.15 -5.91 5.00
N PHE A 77 -7.91 -6.19 4.63
CA PHE A 77 -6.74 -5.53 5.20
C PHE A 77 -5.71 -5.29 4.11
N ARG A 78 -4.86 -4.29 4.36
CA ARG A 78 -3.70 -3.97 3.55
C ARG A 78 -2.47 -4.05 4.45
N ALA A 79 -1.36 -4.49 3.89
CA ALA A 79 -0.05 -4.38 4.52
C ALA A 79 0.78 -3.38 3.73
N ASP A 80 1.73 -2.67 4.36
CA ASP A 80 2.63 -1.77 3.62
C ASP A 80 3.61 -2.55 2.74
N ILE A 81 4.10 -3.68 3.25
CA ILE A 81 4.96 -4.62 2.54
C ILE A 81 4.65 -6.06 2.97
N LEU A 82 4.65 -6.99 2.01
CA LEU A 82 4.71 -8.42 2.24
C LEU A 82 5.94 -8.97 1.54
N HIS A 83 6.85 -9.60 2.29
CA HIS A 83 8.01 -10.30 1.75
C HIS A 83 7.99 -11.76 2.20
N ARG A 84 8.21 -12.68 1.26
CA ARG A 84 8.36 -14.11 1.56
C ARG A 84 9.74 -14.38 2.14
N GLY A 85 9.79 -14.79 3.40
CA GLY A 85 11.03 -15.17 4.06
C GLY A 85 11.55 -16.53 3.59
N LYS A 86 12.77 -16.89 4.03
CA LYS A 86 13.40 -18.18 3.69
C LYS A 86 12.54 -19.41 4.07
N ASN A 87 11.70 -19.28 5.09
CA ASN A 87 10.88 -20.36 5.64
C ASN A 87 9.36 -20.14 5.42
N GLY A 88 8.98 -19.22 4.53
CA GLY A 88 7.60 -18.77 4.37
C GLY A 88 7.42 -17.39 4.98
#